data_AF-A0A8E1URC6-F1
#
_entry.id   AF-A0A8E1URC6-F1
#
_cell.length_a   1.000
_cell.length_b   1.000
_cell.length_c   1.000
_cell.angle_alpha   90.00
_cell.angle_beta   90.00
_cell.angle_gamma   90.00
#
_symmetry.space_group_name_H-M   'P 1'
#
loop_
_entity.id
_entity.type
_entity.pdbx_description
1 polymer ?
#
loop_
_entity_poly.entity_id
_entity_poly.type
_entity_poly.pdbx_seq_one_letter_code
_entity_poly.pdbx_strand_id
1 'polypeptide(L)'
;MDNIQNKLTDAAKSALNQSVQEITEMILEKAKQNACSHKTEDEISLHDILKAKQEILSNKHSEITKEYRRRRIYLMISMMGMVYAVFGIMFYIYQNNTYDITKDIGLVIAALGTFMTIIGFIYAQLTNTKSQEIIVRTDIADNNSLEFEIVRKWRTIEQLSTTLMLKDGIPSDRAKSINFIVEFLSQQLVNVINILDLKELLIARNAIVHKGKTFSKSELEENLLVANKIIIELEKRIHLKTL
;
A
#
# COMPACT_ATOMS: atom_id res chain seq x y z
N MET A 1 29.45 10.73 -19.59
CA MET A 1 28.08 10.52 -19.06
C MET A 1 28.16 10.66 -17.55
N ASP A 2 27.61 11.74 -17.00
CA ASP A 2 27.55 11.92 -15.54
C ASP A 2 26.79 10.75 -14.92
N ASN A 3 27.44 10.01 -14.01
CA ASN A 3 26.77 8.95 -13.28
C ASN A 3 25.71 9.61 -12.37
N ILE A 4 24.44 9.52 -12.76
CA ILE A 4 23.28 10.09 -12.04
C ILE A 4 23.25 9.61 -10.58
N GLN A 5 23.82 8.43 -10.29
CA GLN A 5 23.96 7.91 -8.93
C GLN A 5 24.83 8.79 -8.03
N ASN A 6 25.78 9.55 -8.57
CA ASN A 6 26.63 10.47 -7.82
C ASN A 6 25.93 11.79 -7.48
N LYS A 7 24.75 12.05 -8.05
CA LYS A 7 23.90 13.21 -7.69
C LYS A 7 22.97 12.91 -6.51
N LEU A 8 22.89 11.65 -6.08
CA LEU A 8 22.08 11.23 -4.94
C LEU A 8 22.87 11.45 -3.65
N THR A 9 22.22 12.02 -2.64
CA THR A 9 22.75 12.00 -1.27
C THR A 9 22.83 10.56 -0.77
N ASP A 10 23.68 10.26 0.23
CA ASP A 10 23.78 8.91 0.80
C ASP A 10 22.44 8.40 1.33
N ALA A 11 21.62 9.30 1.88
CA ALA A 11 20.24 9.00 2.30
C ALA A 11 19.34 8.64 1.10
N ALA A 12 19.40 9.41 0.01
CA ALA A 12 18.62 9.12 -1.20
C ALA A 12 19.08 7.82 -1.89
N LYS A 13 20.38 7.54 -1.86
CA LYS A 13 20.96 6.28 -2.38
C LYS A 13 20.51 5.08 -1.56
N SER A 14 20.53 5.20 -0.24
CA SER A 14 20.01 4.17 0.68
C SER A 14 18.52 3.92 0.47
N ALA A 15 17.71 4.98 0.39
CA ALA A 15 16.26 4.87 0.18
C ALA A 15 15.92 4.27 -1.19
N LEU A 16 16.68 4.64 -2.24
CA LEU A 16 16.51 4.06 -3.58
C LEU A 16 16.85 2.57 -3.59
N ASN A 17 17.99 2.18 -2.99
CA ASN A 17 18.39 0.78 -2.90
C ASN A 17 17.34 -0.04 -2.13
N GLN A 18 16.82 0.51 -1.03
CA GLN A 18 15.74 -0.10 -0.26
C GLN A 18 14.47 -0.27 -1.11
N SER A 19 14.08 0.76 -1.87
CA SER A 19 12.91 0.70 -2.75
C SER A 19 13.07 -0.33 -3.88
N VAL A 20 14.25 -0.41 -4.49
CA VAL A 20 14.57 -1.41 -5.53
C VAL A 20 14.51 -2.82 -4.94
N GLN A 21 15.01 -2.99 -3.72
CA GLN A 21 14.97 -4.27 -3.01
C GLN A 21 13.53 -4.70 -2.71
N GLU A 22 12.71 -3.81 -2.16
CA GLU A 22 11.30 -4.06 -1.86
C GLU A 22 10.50 -4.47 -3.11
N ILE A 23 10.73 -3.79 -4.24
CA ILE A 23 10.10 -4.15 -5.52
C ILE A 23 10.56 -5.54 -6.00
N THR A 24 11.83 -5.87 -5.83
CA THR A 24 12.39 -7.16 -6.26
C THR A 24 11.78 -8.31 -5.47
N GLU A 25 11.68 -8.18 -4.15
CA GLU A 25 11.06 -9.19 -3.27
C GLU A 25 9.58 -9.40 -3.61
N MET A 26 8.84 -8.32 -3.88
CA MET A 26 7.44 -8.39 -4.27
C MET A 26 7.22 -9.13 -5.60
N ILE A 27 8.07 -8.86 -6.59
CA ILE A 27 8.04 -9.58 -7.88
C ILE A 27 8.30 -11.06 -7.67
N LEU A 28 9.29 -11.40 -6.83
CA LEU A 28 9.66 -12.78 -6.56
C LEU A 28 8.53 -13.54 -5.85
N GLU A 29 7.87 -12.93 -4.86
CA GLU A 29 6.75 -13.53 -4.15
C GLU A 29 5.56 -13.77 -5.09
N LYS A 30 5.21 -12.77 -5.91
CA LYS A 30 4.12 -12.91 -6.87
C LYS A 30 4.43 -13.94 -7.96
N ALA A 31 5.69 -14.04 -8.38
CA ALA A 31 6.15 -15.08 -9.29
C ALA A 31 6.02 -16.47 -8.65
N LYS A 32 6.37 -16.62 -7.37
CA LYS A 32 6.15 -17.86 -6.62
C LYS A 32 4.67 -18.23 -6.54
N GLN A 33 3.77 -17.28 -6.27
CA GLN A 33 2.32 -17.52 -6.26
C GLN A 33 1.80 -17.98 -7.63
N ASN A 34 2.30 -17.38 -8.71
CA ASN A 34 1.97 -17.77 -10.07
C ASN A 34 2.45 -19.19 -10.40
N ALA A 35 3.69 -19.53 -10.01
CA ALA A 35 4.25 -20.87 -10.19
C ALA A 35 3.47 -21.95 -9.40
N CYS A 36 3.11 -21.68 -8.14
CA CYS A 36 2.27 -22.59 -7.34
C CYS A 36 0.89 -22.82 -7.97
N SER A 37 0.34 -21.82 -8.65
CA SER A 37 -0.96 -21.93 -9.35
C SER A 37 -0.86 -22.79 -10.62
N HIS A 38 0.34 -22.93 -11.20
CA HIS A 38 0.60 -23.69 -12.42
C HIS A 38 1.04 -25.15 -12.18
N LYS A 39 0.99 -25.67 -10.94
CA LYS A 39 1.40 -27.05 -10.56
C LYS A 39 2.83 -27.42 -11.01
N THR A 40 3.70 -26.42 -11.15
CA THR A 40 5.12 -26.60 -11.43
C THR A 40 5.84 -26.35 -10.11
N GLU A 41 5.90 -27.39 -9.27
CA GLU A 41 6.24 -27.21 -7.85
C GLU A 41 7.72 -26.90 -7.58
N ASP A 42 8.62 -27.07 -8.55
CA ASP A 42 10.07 -26.99 -8.30
C ASP A 42 10.78 -25.77 -8.89
N GLU A 43 10.22 -25.06 -9.89
CA GLU A 43 10.95 -23.97 -10.57
C GLU A 43 10.07 -22.74 -10.87
N ILE A 44 10.55 -21.55 -10.45
CA ILE A 44 9.95 -20.27 -10.83
C ILE A 44 10.43 -19.93 -12.24
N SER A 45 9.54 -19.96 -13.23
CA SER A 45 9.92 -19.69 -14.61
C SER A 45 10.15 -18.19 -14.85
N LEU A 46 10.95 -17.88 -15.87
CA LEU A 46 11.09 -16.49 -16.35
C LEU A 46 9.73 -15.88 -16.72
N HIS A 47 8.80 -16.71 -17.21
CA HIS A 47 7.44 -16.28 -17.52
C HIS A 47 6.70 -15.80 -16.26
N ASP A 48 6.83 -16.52 -15.13
CA ASP A 48 6.20 -16.15 -13.86
C ASP A 48 6.74 -14.82 -13.32
N ILE A 49 8.05 -14.59 -13.43
CA ILE A 49 8.71 -13.34 -13.04
C ILE A 49 8.24 -12.18 -13.93
N LEU A 50 8.19 -12.38 -15.25
CA LEU A 50 7.74 -11.34 -16.19
C LEU A 50 6.27 -10.99 -15.99
N LYS A 51 5.41 -12.00 -15.76
CA LYS A 51 3.99 -11.82 -15.46
C LYS A 51 3.80 -11.09 -14.13
N ALA A 52 4.51 -11.50 -13.07
CA ALA A 52 4.51 -10.84 -11.76
C ALA A 52 4.94 -9.37 -11.86
N LYS A 53 6.04 -9.09 -12.57
CA LYS A 53 6.51 -7.73 -12.85
C LYS A 53 5.44 -6.92 -13.56
N GLN A 54 4.81 -7.48 -14.60
CA GLN A 54 3.78 -6.79 -15.35
C GLN A 54 2.56 -6.51 -14.48
N GLU A 55 2.08 -7.47 -13.69
CA GLU A 55 0.96 -7.29 -12.78
C GLU A 55 1.25 -6.23 -11.70
N ILE A 56 2.39 -6.31 -11.00
CA ILE A 56 2.73 -5.36 -9.93
C ILE A 56 2.86 -3.93 -10.47
N LEU A 57 3.59 -3.75 -11.58
CA LEU A 57 3.85 -2.43 -12.12
C LEU A 57 2.63 -1.86 -12.88
N SER A 58 1.86 -2.70 -13.56
CA SER A 58 0.69 -2.26 -14.33
C SER A 58 -0.55 -2.06 -13.46
N ASN A 59 -0.76 -2.89 -12.42
CA ASN A 59 -1.97 -2.79 -11.61
C ASN A 59 -2.01 -1.45 -10.86
N LYS A 60 -0.86 -1.00 -10.34
CA LYS A 60 -0.70 0.32 -9.71
C LYS A 60 -1.03 1.48 -10.66
N HIS A 61 -0.62 1.41 -11.94
CA HIS A 61 -0.94 2.45 -12.91
C HIS A 61 -2.40 2.37 -13.41
N SER A 62 -2.95 1.15 -13.52
CA SER A 62 -4.29 0.90 -14.03
C SER A 62 -5.39 1.32 -13.05
N GLU A 63 -5.17 1.13 -11.74
CA GLU A 63 -6.15 1.53 -10.72
C GLU A 63 -6.26 3.05 -10.61
N ILE A 64 -5.11 3.75 -10.60
CA ILE A 64 -5.08 5.22 -10.59
C ILE A 64 -5.80 5.80 -11.83
N THR A 65 -5.60 5.22 -13.00
CA THR A 65 -6.27 5.67 -14.23
C THR A 65 -7.77 5.33 -14.26
N LYS A 66 -8.18 4.18 -13.71
CA LYS A 66 -9.59 3.79 -13.58
C LYS A 66 -10.34 4.70 -12.62
N GLU A 67 -9.76 5.04 -11.47
CA GLU A 67 -10.36 5.97 -10.51
C GLU A 67 -10.54 7.37 -11.09
N TYR A 68 -9.52 7.89 -11.78
CA TYR A 68 -9.60 9.18 -12.46
C TYR A 68 -10.72 9.20 -13.53
N ARG A 69 -10.86 8.12 -14.30
CA ARG A 69 -11.92 7.97 -15.30
C ARG A 69 -13.31 7.94 -14.66
N ARG A 70 -13.49 7.20 -13.55
CA ARG A 70 -14.77 7.16 -12.80
C ARG A 70 -15.15 8.53 -12.26
N ARG A 71 -14.20 9.25 -11.66
CA ARG A 71 -14.40 10.62 -11.19
C ARG A 71 -14.87 11.55 -12.31
N ARG A 72 -14.21 11.49 -13.48
CA ARG A 72 -14.60 12.30 -14.64
C ARG A 72 -16.05 12.05 -15.04
N ILE A 73 -16.50 10.80 -15.00
CA ILE A 73 -17.90 10.45 -15.31
C ILE A 73 -18.87 11.02 -14.26
N TYR A 74 -18.56 10.92 -12.97
CA TYR A 74 -19.42 11.49 -11.91
C TYR A 74 -19.52 13.02 -11.98
N LEU A 75 -18.43 13.71 -12.32
CA LEU A 75 -18.45 15.15 -12.57
C LEU A 75 -19.30 15.50 -13.80
N MET A 76 -19.22 14.72 -14.89
CA MET A 76 -20.07 14.93 -16.05
C MET A 76 -21.56 14.71 -15.74
N ILE A 77 -21.90 13.71 -14.92
CA ILE A 77 -23.26 13.48 -14.41
C ILE A 77 -23.74 14.68 -13.60
N SER A 78 -22.89 15.22 -12.72
CA SER A 78 -23.21 16.40 -11.91
C SER A 78 -23.47 17.64 -12.79
N MET A 79 -22.63 17.88 -13.80
CA MET A 79 -22.81 18.97 -14.76
C MET A 79 -24.08 18.81 -15.59
N MET A 80 -24.40 17.59 -16.05
CA MET A 80 -25.65 17.31 -16.74
C MET A 80 -26.87 17.59 -15.84
N GLY A 81 -26.82 17.15 -14.57
CA GLY A 81 -27.85 17.45 -13.58
C GLY A 81 -28.08 18.96 -13.42
N MET A 82 -27.01 19.76 -13.38
CA MET A 82 -27.12 21.22 -13.29
C MET A 82 -27.82 21.82 -14.51
N VAL A 83 -27.48 21.32 -15.71
CA VAL A 83 -28.13 21.74 -16.95
C VAL A 83 -29.63 21.40 -16.92
N TYR A 84 -30.00 20.18 -16.51
CA TYR A 84 -31.40 19.80 -16.35
C TYR A 84 -32.14 20.65 -15.30
N ALA A 85 -31.47 21.02 -14.20
CA ALA A 85 -32.04 21.89 -13.19
C ALA A 85 -32.38 23.28 -13.76
N VAL A 86 -31.43 23.88 -14.49
CA VAL A 86 -31.62 25.20 -15.14
C VAL A 86 -32.74 25.14 -16.17
N PHE A 87 -32.78 24.10 -17.02
CA PHE A 87 -33.86 23.93 -17.99
C PHE A 87 -35.22 23.72 -17.32
N GLY A 88 -35.29 22.93 -16.24
CA GLY A 88 -36.51 22.73 -15.48
C GLY A 88 -37.05 24.03 -14.88
N ILE A 89 -36.16 24.86 -14.32
CA ILE A 89 -36.51 26.18 -13.78
C ILE A 89 -37.01 27.12 -14.88
N MET A 90 -36.30 27.19 -16.02
CA MET A 90 -36.73 27.99 -17.18
C MET A 90 -38.10 27.54 -17.70
N PHE A 91 -38.30 26.23 -17.82
CA PHE A 91 -39.56 25.65 -18.27
C PHE A 91 -40.70 25.90 -17.29
N TYR A 92 -40.42 25.86 -15.98
CA TYR A 92 -41.37 26.23 -14.94
C TYR A 92 -41.81 27.69 -15.04
N ILE A 93 -40.86 28.63 -15.20
CA ILE A 93 -41.15 30.06 -15.39
C ILE A 93 -41.99 30.29 -16.65
N TYR A 94 -41.69 29.57 -17.74
CA TYR A 94 -42.44 29.65 -18.98
C TYR A 94 -43.88 29.10 -18.85
N GLN A 95 -44.06 27.95 -18.17
CA GLN A 95 -45.38 27.35 -17.96
C GLN A 95 -46.26 28.17 -17.01
N ASN A 96 -45.68 28.74 -15.96
CA ASN A 96 -46.41 29.44 -14.91
C ASN A 96 -46.71 30.92 -15.25
N ASN A 97 -46.55 31.34 -16.51
CA ASN A 97 -46.95 32.68 -16.97
C ASN A 97 -48.48 32.89 -16.91
N THR A 98 -49.24 31.79 -16.87
CA THR A 98 -50.63 31.72 -16.41
C THR A 98 -50.64 30.75 -15.23
N TYR A 99 -50.86 31.23 -14.01
CA TYR A 99 -50.84 30.42 -12.76
C TYR A 99 -51.78 29.20 -12.87
N ASP A 100 -51.23 28.06 -13.24
CA ASP A 100 -51.96 26.81 -13.46
C ASP A 100 -51.14 25.67 -12.88
N ILE A 101 -51.51 25.27 -11.65
CA ILE A 101 -50.84 24.26 -10.81
C ILE A 101 -50.86 22.87 -11.47
N THR A 102 -51.65 22.67 -12.53
CA THR A 102 -51.62 21.42 -13.30
C THR A 102 -50.38 21.27 -14.20
N LYS A 103 -49.54 22.32 -14.32
CA LYS A 103 -48.36 22.39 -15.18
C LYS A 103 -47.05 22.54 -14.37
N ASP A 104 -46.83 21.68 -13.39
CA ASP A 104 -45.61 21.68 -12.57
C ASP A 104 -44.50 20.73 -13.07
N ILE A 105 -44.57 20.31 -14.34
CA ILE A 105 -43.57 19.42 -14.96
C ILE A 105 -42.17 20.04 -14.93
N GLY A 106 -42.07 21.38 -15.08
CA GLY A 106 -40.79 22.09 -14.94
C GLY A 106 -40.16 21.96 -13.56
N LEU A 107 -40.98 21.99 -12.50
CA LEU A 107 -40.52 21.83 -11.13
C LEU A 107 -40.00 20.40 -10.88
N VAL A 108 -40.65 19.39 -11.46
CA VAL A 108 -40.21 17.98 -11.39
C VAL A 108 -38.86 17.80 -12.09
N ILE A 109 -38.70 18.36 -13.28
CA ILE A 109 -37.43 18.33 -14.03
C ILE A 109 -36.32 19.04 -13.25
N ALA A 110 -36.65 20.19 -12.65
CA ALA A 110 -35.71 20.95 -11.82
C ALA A 110 -35.24 20.14 -10.61
N ALA A 111 -36.17 19.49 -9.90
CA ALA A 111 -35.87 18.64 -8.76
C ALA A 111 -34.99 17.44 -9.15
N LEU A 112 -35.29 16.76 -10.26
CA LEU A 112 -34.47 15.65 -10.74
C LEU A 112 -33.04 16.10 -11.10
N GLY A 113 -32.91 17.25 -11.76
CA GLY A 113 -31.61 17.84 -12.08
C GLY A 113 -30.78 18.19 -10.83
N THR A 114 -31.41 18.78 -9.81
CA THR A 114 -30.71 19.11 -8.56
C THR A 114 -30.29 17.86 -7.79
N PHE A 115 -31.14 16.83 -7.72
CA PHE A 115 -30.76 15.55 -7.12
C PHE A 115 -29.58 14.90 -7.83
N MET A 116 -29.60 14.86 -9.18
CA MET A 116 -28.51 14.32 -9.98
C MET A 116 -27.20 15.09 -9.79
N THR A 117 -27.29 16.42 -9.60
CA THR A 117 -26.15 17.29 -9.31
C THR A 117 -25.51 16.94 -7.97
N ILE A 118 -26.33 16.86 -6.91
CA ILE A 118 -25.90 16.57 -5.54
C ILE A 118 -25.26 15.18 -5.47
N ILE A 119 -25.94 14.17 -6.04
CA ILE A 119 -25.45 12.79 -6.04
C ILE A 119 -24.13 12.68 -6.80
N GLY A 120 -24.06 13.22 -8.04
CA GLY A 120 -22.83 13.20 -8.84
C GLY A 120 -21.67 13.91 -8.15
N PHE A 121 -21.94 15.02 -7.46
CA PHE A 121 -20.92 15.76 -6.71
C PHE A 121 -20.42 14.98 -5.48
N ILE A 122 -21.31 14.38 -4.70
CA ILE A 122 -20.95 13.54 -3.53
C ILE A 122 -20.07 12.37 -3.99
N TYR A 123 -20.45 11.65 -5.04
CA TYR A 123 -19.65 10.53 -5.55
C TYR A 123 -18.30 10.98 -6.13
N ALA A 124 -18.24 12.14 -6.78
CA ALA A 124 -16.98 12.72 -7.26
C ALA A 124 -16.05 13.13 -6.10
N GLN A 125 -16.60 13.63 -4.99
CA GLN A 125 -15.85 13.95 -3.77
C GLN A 125 -15.36 12.68 -3.05
N LEU A 126 -16.22 11.69 -2.85
CA LEU A 126 -15.85 10.44 -2.18
C LEU A 126 -14.75 9.66 -2.93
N THR A 127 -14.74 9.75 -4.27
CA THR A 127 -13.65 9.18 -5.09
C THR A 127 -12.35 9.99 -4.99
N ASN A 128 -12.42 11.29 -4.71
CA ASN A 128 -11.24 12.14 -4.47
C ASN A 128 -10.58 11.81 -3.12
N THR A 129 -11.39 11.60 -2.08
CA THR A 129 -10.92 11.28 -0.72
C THR A 129 -10.22 9.93 -0.68
N LYS A 130 -10.67 8.91 -1.42
CA LYS A 130 -9.95 7.62 -1.46
C LYS A 130 -8.54 7.72 -2.04
N SER A 131 -8.33 8.51 -3.09
CA SER A 131 -6.99 8.68 -3.68
C SER A 131 -6.03 9.46 -2.76
N GLN A 132 -6.54 10.41 -1.97
CA GLN A 132 -5.76 11.15 -0.98
C GLN A 132 -5.62 10.41 0.36
N GLU A 133 -6.61 9.62 0.77
CA GLU A 133 -6.55 8.73 1.93
C GLU A 133 -5.57 7.58 1.71
N ILE A 134 -5.34 7.12 0.48
CA ILE A 134 -4.26 6.15 0.21
C ILE A 134 -2.89 6.75 0.52
N ILE A 135 -2.73 8.07 0.42
CA ILE A 135 -1.47 8.78 0.68
C ILE A 135 -1.39 9.26 2.15
N VAL A 136 -2.51 9.67 2.76
CA VAL A 136 -2.57 10.28 4.11
C VAL A 136 -2.97 9.28 5.22
N ARG A 137 -3.71 8.19 4.93
CA ARG A 137 -3.98 7.14 5.95
C ARG A 137 -2.74 6.32 6.30
N THR A 138 -1.65 6.45 5.56
CA THR A 138 -0.36 5.86 5.91
C THR A 138 0.18 6.39 7.24
N ASP A 139 -0.25 7.58 7.69
CA ASP A 139 0.37 8.24 8.84
C ASP A 139 -0.50 8.40 10.09
N ILE A 140 -1.85 8.33 10.03
CA ILE A 140 -2.68 8.82 11.17
C ILE A 140 -3.79 7.88 11.67
N ALA A 141 -4.27 6.88 10.91
CA ALA A 141 -5.45 6.10 11.30
C ALA A 141 -5.18 4.69 11.89
N ASP A 142 -3.93 4.26 12.02
CA ASP A 142 -3.62 2.83 12.22
C ASP A 142 -2.82 2.50 13.49
N ASN A 143 -3.08 3.25 14.58
CA ASN A 143 -2.34 3.07 15.83
C ASN A 143 -2.72 1.79 16.61
N ASN A 144 -3.51 0.87 16.03
CA ASN A 144 -4.02 -0.32 16.73
C ASN A 144 -4.30 -1.56 15.84
N SER A 145 -3.89 -1.58 14.56
CA SER A 145 -3.96 -2.82 13.77
C SER A 145 -2.76 -3.73 14.10
N LEU A 146 -3.01 -5.04 14.20
CA LEU A 146 -1.95 -6.04 14.34
C LEU A 146 -0.93 -5.95 13.18
N GLU A 147 -1.39 -5.49 12.01
CA GLU A 147 -0.56 -5.23 10.85
C GLU A 147 0.48 -4.13 11.11
N PHE A 148 0.07 -2.99 11.68
CA PHE A 148 0.99 -1.93 12.07
C PHE A 148 1.95 -2.37 13.18
N GLU A 149 1.49 -3.21 14.10
CA GLU A 149 2.36 -3.78 15.14
C GLU A 149 3.47 -4.63 14.54
N ILE A 150 3.20 -5.45 13.52
CA ILE A 150 4.23 -6.23 12.81
C ILE A 150 5.29 -5.31 12.19
N VAL A 151 4.86 -4.23 11.50
CA VAL A 151 5.78 -3.26 10.90
C VAL A 151 6.64 -2.58 11.98
N ARG A 152 6.03 -2.22 13.11
CA ARG A 152 6.74 -1.60 14.24
C ARG A 152 7.76 -2.56 14.86
N LYS A 153 7.37 -3.82 15.10
CA LYS A 153 8.25 -4.85 15.66
C LYS A 153 9.41 -5.16 14.72
N TRP A 154 9.15 -5.24 13.42
CA TRP A 154 10.19 -5.39 12.41
C TRP A 154 11.20 -4.24 12.45
N ARG A 155 10.74 -2.99 12.54
CA ARG A 155 11.62 -1.82 12.69
C ARG A 155 12.49 -1.91 13.96
N THR A 156 11.94 -2.42 15.07
CA THR A 156 12.74 -2.68 16.28
C THR A 156 13.81 -3.74 16.02
N ILE A 157 13.48 -4.84 15.34
CA ILE A 157 14.45 -5.88 14.95
C ILE A 157 15.58 -5.28 14.11
N GLU A 158 15.26 -4.48 13.09
CA GLU A 158 16.26 -3.81 12.25
C GLU A 158 17.20 -2.93 13.08
N GLN A 159 16.66 -2.14 14.01
CA GLN A 159 17.45 -1.27 14.89
C GLN A 159 18.37 -2.07 15.82
N LEU A 160 17.87 -3.13 16.46
CA LEU A 160 18.65 -3.97 17.36
C LEU A 160 19.74 -4.74 16.61
N SER A 161 19.41 -5.32 15.45
CA SER A 161 20.38 -6.00 14.59
C SER A 161 21.45 -5.04 14.08
N THR A 162 21.07 -3.85 13.60
CA THR A 162 22.03 -2.83 13.16
C THR A 162 22.97 -2.45 14.31
N THR A 163 22.44 -2.28 15.52
CA THR A 163 23.23 -1.95 16.70
C THR A 163 24.24 -3.04 17.03
N LEU A 164 23.83 -4.31 16.99
CA LEU A 164 24.73 -5.45 17.21
C LEU A 164 25.80 -5.56 16.12
N MET A 165 25.42 -5.41 14.85
CA MET A 165 26.34 -5.46 13.72
C MET A 165 27.38 -4.34 13.77
N LEU A 166 26.98 -3.12 14.14
CA LEU A 166 27.91 -2.00 14.35
C LEU A 166 28.88 -2.29 15.50
N LYS A 167 28.41 -2.89 16.61
CA LYS A 167 29.29 -3.34 17.70
C LYS A 167 30.27 -4.43 17.25
N ASP A 168 29.88 -5.25 16.27
CA ASP A 168 30.73 -6.29 15.68
C ASP A 168 31.68 -5.77 14.58
N GLY A 169 31.79 -4.43 14.44
CA GLY A 169 32.70 -3.79 13.50
C GLY A 169 32.23 -3.80 12.05
N ILE A 170 30.95 -4.13 11.81
CA ILE A 170 30.38 -4.15 10.47
C ILE A 170 30.08 -2.72 10.01
N PRO A 171 30.51 -2.31 8.80
CA PRO A 171 30.21 -1.00 8.22
C PRO A 171 28.71 -0.65 8.19
N SER A 172 28.37 0.61 8.48
CA SER A 172 26.98 1.08 8.62
C SER A 172 26.13 0.94 7.35
N ASP A 173 26.75 1.02 6.18
CA ASP A 173 26.13 0.81 4.87
C ASP A 173 25.66 -0.65 4.71
N ARG A 174 26.45 -1.62 5.18
CA ARG A 174 26.06 -3.04 5.18
C ARG A 174 25.06 -3.38 6.27
N ALA A 175 25.23 -2.82 7.47
CA ALA A 175 24.38 -3.10 8.62
C ALA A 175 22.90 -2.67 8.42
N LYS A 176 22.62 -1.78 7.46
CA LYS A 176 21.26 -1.33 7.11
C LYS A 176 20.60 -2.13 5.98
N SER A 177 21.33 -3.01 5.31
CA SER A 177 20.79 -3.83 4.23
C SER A 177 19.87 -4.92 4.79
N ILE A 178 18.64 -5.02 4.29
CA ILE A 178 17.67 -6.06 4.73
C ILE A 178 18.25 -7.46 4.51
N ASN A 179 18.93 -7.72 3.40
CA ASN A 179 19.54 -9.03 3.14
C ASN A 179 20.61 -9.35 4.17
N PHE A 180 21.40 -8.34 4.53
CA PHE A 180 22.47 -8.51 5.52
C PHE A 180 21.91 -8.66 6.94
N ILE A 181 20.82 -7.95 7.26
CA ILE A 181 20.07 -8.14 8.51
C ILE A 181 19.50 -9.56 8.58
N VAL A 182 18.88 -10.06 7.52
CA VAL A 182 18.32 -11.42 7.46
C VAL A 182 19.42 -12.47 7.56
N GLU A 183 20.54 -12.29 6.86
CA GLU A 183 21.70 -13.17 6.95
C GLU A 183 22.27 -13.18 8.38
N PHE A 184 22.49 -12.00 8.96
CA PHE A 184 22.97 -11.85 10.34
C PHE A 184 22.02 -12.52 11.34
N LEU A 185 20.71 -12.26 11.24
CA LEU A 185 19.70 -12.88 12.09
C LEU A 185 19.70 -14.40 11.92
N SER A 186 19.79 -14.90 10.69
CA SER A 186 19.80 -16.34 10.42
C SER A 186 21.03 -17.03 11.04
N GLN A 187 22.18 -16.36 11.10
CA GLN A 187 23.41 -16.89 11.69
C GLN A 187 23.42 -16.76 13.22
N GLN A 188 22.92 -15.65 13.75
CA GLN A 188 22.97 -15.37 15.19
C GLN A 188 21.85 -16.06 15.97
N LEU A 189 20.71 -16.31 15.32
CA LEU A 189 19.50 -16.83 15.94
C LEU A 189 19.13 -18.26 15.48
N VAL A 190 20.09 -19.02 14.93
CA VAL A 190 19.90 -20.42 14.47
C VAL A 190 19.15 -21.28 15.47
N ASN A 191 19.41 -21.10 16.77
CA ASN A 191 18.82 -21.92 17.84
C ASN A 191 17.47 -21.37 18.37
N VAL A 192 17.00 -20.23 17.85
CA VAL A 192 15.88 -19.46 18.42
C VAL A 192 14.71 -19.34 17.44
N ILE A 193 15.02 -19.18 16.15
CA ILE A 193 14.02 -19.07 15.08
C ILE A 193 14.42 -19.91 13.87
N ASN A 194 13.44 -20.51 13.20
CA ASN A 194 13.66 -21.11 11.90
C ASN A 194 13.84 -20.01 10.84
N ILE A 195 14.70 -20.25 9.85
CA ILE A 195 14.86 -19.36 8.70
C ILE A 195 13.56 -19.19 7.91
N LEU A 196 12.66 -20.19 7.96
CA LEU A 196 11.32 -20.12 7.37
C LEU A 196 10.47 -19.07 8.08
N ASP A 197 10.40 -19.11 9.42
CA ASP A 197 9.63 -18.15 10.23
C ASP A 197 10.12 -16.70 10.01
N LEU A 198 11.44 -16.51 9.87
CA LEU A 198 12.02 -15.19 9.57
C LEU A 198 11.61 -14.69 8.18
N LYS A 199 11.58 -15.58 7.19
CA LYS A 199 11.14 -15.25 5.84
C LYS A 199 9.65 -14.93 5.81
N GLU A 200 8.82 -15.68 6.55
CA GLU A 200 7.39 -15.41 6.67
C GLU A 200 7.12 -14.06 7.33
N LEU A 201 7.86 -13.71 8.37
CA LEU A 201 7.78 -12.39 9.00
C LEU A 201 8.15 -11.25 8.03
N LEU A 202 9.20 -11.43 7.23
CA LEU A 202 9.61 -10.45 6.22
C LEU A 202 8.53 -10.29 5.14
N ILE A 203 7.98 -11.42 4.66
CA ILE A 203 6.87 -11.44 3.69
C ILE A 203 5.65 -10.72 4.26
N ALA A 204 5.28 -11.01 5.51
CA ALA A 204 4.18 -10.35 6.20
C ALA A 204 4.37 -8.83 6.25
N ARG A 205 5.54 -8.37 6.70
CA ARG A 205 5.90 -6.93 6.71
C ARG A 205 5.78 -6.31 5.33
N ASN A 206 6.33 -6.94 4.30
CA ASN A 206 6.33 -6.38 2.94
C ASN A 206 4.92 -6.31 2.35
N ALA A 207 4.12 -7.35 2.55
CA ALA A 207 2.74 -7.38 2.09
C ALA A 207 1.86 -6.34 2.81
N ILE A 208 2.09 -6.08 4.10
CA ILE A 208 1.43 -5.01 4.86
C ILE A 208 1.84 -3.64 4.31
N VAL A 209 3.13 -3.38 4.15
CA VAL A 209 3.66 -2.08 3.66
C VAL A 209 3.20 -1.78 2.24
N HIS A 210 3.08 -2.79 1.37
CA HIS A 210 2.76 -2.61 -0.04
C HIS A 210 1.36 -3.08 -0.46
N LYS A 211 0.49 -3.42 0.49
CA LYS A 211 -0.91 -3.85 0.30
C LYS A 211 -1.08 -4.98 -0.73
N GLY A 212 -0.16 -5.94 -0.74
CA GLY A 212 -0.14 -7.04 -1.71
C GLY A 212 -1.01 -8.25 -1.33
N LYS A 213 -1.25 -8.46 -0.02
CA LYS A 213 -1.96 -9.63 0.53
C LYS A 213 -2.73 -9.24 1.82
N THR A 214 -3.93 -9.77 2.01
CA THR A 214 -4.68 -9.68 3.28
C THR A 214 -4.34 -10.87 4.16
N PHE A 215 -3.96 -10.63 5.41
CA PHE A 215 -3.65 -11.69 6.37
C PHE A 215 -4.86 -11.98 7.27
N SER A 216 -5.01 -13.23 7.66
CA SER A 216 -5.93 -13.60 8.73
C SER A 216 -5.38 -13.14 10.09
N LYS A 217 -6.27 -12.95 11.07
CA LYS A 217 -5.88 -12.56 12.43
C LYS A 217 -4.89 -13.57 13.06
N SER A 218 -5.08 -14.86 12.80
CA SER A 218 -4.19 -15.92 13.31
C SER A 218 -2.79 -15.82 12.71
N GLU A 219 -2.67 -15.57 11.40
CA GLU A 219 -1.36 -15.38 10.74
C GLU A 219 -0.63 -14.14 11.28
N LEU A 220 -1.37 -13.05 11.58
CA LEU A 220 -0.78 -11.85 12.17
C LEU A 220 -0.28 -12.10 13.60
N GLU A 221 -1.06 -12.81 14.41
CA GLU A 221 -0.67 -13.17 15.78
C GLU A 221 0.57 -14.08 15.80
N GLU A 222 0.66 -15.05 14.89
CA GLU A 222 1.84 -15.92 14.75
C GLU A 222 3.09 -15.13 14.36
N ASN A 223 2.99 -14.25 13.36
CA ASN A 223 4.10 -13.37 12.97
C ASN A 223 4.53 -12.45 14.13
N LEU A 224 3.59 -11.94 14.93
CA LEU A 224 3.90 -11.15 16.11
C LEU A 224 4.64 -11.96 17.19
N LEU A 225 4.27 -13.22 17.39
CA LEU A 225 4.99 -14.12 18.31
C LEU A 225 6.44 -14.35 17.85
N VAL A 226 6.65 -14.60 16.55
CA VAL A 226 7.98 -14.74 15.97
C VAL A 226 8.78 -13.45 16.16
N ALA A 227 8.20 -12.29 15.84
CA ALA A 227 8.86 -11.00 15.99
C ALA A 227 9.26 -10.72 17.45
N ASN A 228 8.37 -11.01 18.40
CA ASN A 228 8.67 -10.85 19.83
C ASN A 228 9.80 -11.77 20.31
N LYS A 229 9.84 -13.04 19.86
CA LYS A 229 10.95 -13.96 20.18
C LYS A 229 12.29 -13.41 19.70
N ILE A 230 12.34 -12.89 18.47
CA ILE A 230 13.54 -12.28 17.89
C ILE A 230 13.99 -11.08 18.73
N ILE A 231 13.08 -10.17 19.05
CA ILE A 231 13.39 -8.96 19.83
C ILE A 231 13.98 -9.33 21.19
N ILE A 232 13.33 -10.24 21.93
CA ILE A 232 13.80 -10.67 23.26
C ILE A 232 15.23 -11.22 23.19
N GLU A 233 15.55 -12.01 22.17
CA GLU A 233 16.87 -12.60 22.03
C GLU A 233 17.94 -11.58 21.62
N LEU A 234 17.60 -10.64 20.74
CA LEU A 234 18.50 -9.54 20.38
C LEU A 234 18.79 -8.62 21.57
N GLU A 235 17.77 -8.29 22.37
CA GLU A 235 17.93 -7.49 23.59
C GLU A 235 18.86 -8.15 24.60
N LYS A 236 18.68 -9.46 24.86
CA LYS A 236 19.60 -10.22 25.74
C LYS A 236 21.04 -10.12 25.27
N ARG A 237 21.28 -10.26 23.97
CA ARG A 237 22.64 -10.23 23.40
C ARG A 237 23.25 -8.84 23.43
N ILE A 238 22.45 -7.79 23.23
CA ILE A 238 22.91 -6.41 23.39
C ILE A 238 23.38 -6.18 24.82
N HIS A 239 22.60 -6.63 25.81
CA HIS A 239 22.96 -6.52 27.23
C HIS A 239 24.26 -7.26 27.57
N LEU A 240 24.45 -8.49 27.07
CA LEU A 240 25.67 -9.27 27.29
C LEU A 240 26.94 -8.65 26.71
N LYS A 241 26.84 -7.87 25.61
CA LYS A 241 27.97 -7.16 24.99
C LYS A 241 28.22 -5.75 25.58
N THR A 242 27.56 -5.41 26.69
CA THR A 242 27.75 -4.11 27.40
C THR A 242 28.46 -4.26 28.75
N LEU A 243 28.73 -5.50 29.17
CA LEU A 243 29.61 -5.86 30.27
C LEU A 243 31.01 -6.17 29.73
#